data_AF-A0A0P7B9Y1-F1
#
_entry.id   AF-A0A0P7B9Y1-F1
#
_cell.length_a   1.000
_cell.length_b   1.000
_cell.length_c   1.000
_cell.angle_alpha   90.00
_cell.angle_beta   90.00
_cell.angle_gamma   90.00
#
_symmetry.space_group_name_H-M   'P 1'
#
loop_
_entity.id
_entity.type
_entity.pdbx_description
1 polymer ?
#
loop_
_entity_poly.entity_id
_entity_poly.type
_entity_poly.pdbx_seq_one_letter_code
_entity_poly.pdbx_strand_id
1 'polypeptide(L)' 'MELLFLGNLGGTEIFVILFVILLFFGAKKLPELARGLGKGIKEFKDATNDVKENIEKAAKGDD' A
#
# COMPACT_ATOMS: atom_id res chain seq x y z
N MET A 1 27.03 16.51 -15.42
CA MET A 1 26.48 15.43 -14.58
C MET A 1 25.36 15.97 -13.68
N GLU A 2 24.58 16.91 -14.18
CA GLU A 2 23.38 17.35 -13.47
C GLU A 2 22.24 16.46 -13.94
N LEU A 3 21.69 15.66 -13.01
CA LEU A 3 20.26 15.32 -12.96
C LEU A 3 19.56 14.88 -14.26
N LEU A 4 20.29 14.33 -15.23
CA LEU A 4 19.74 13.69 -16.44
C LEU A 4 18.78 12.53 -16.10
N PHE A 5 18.81 12.06 -14.85
CA PHE A 5 17.99 10.99 -14.28
C PHE A 5 16.58 11.42 -13.82
N LEU A 6 16.27 12.72 -13.71
CA LEU A 6 14.96 13.18 -13.21
C LEU A 6 13.90 13.37 -14.30
N GLY A 7 14.30 13.50 -15.57
CA GLY A 7 13.38 13.77 -16.68
C GLY A 7 12.83 12.55 -17.40
N ASN A 8 13.46 11.38 -17.24
CA ASN A 8 13.09 10.15 -17.93
C ASN A 8 13.25 8.98 -16.96
N LEU A 9 12.22 8.71 -16.14
CA LEU A 9 12.15 7.54 -15.28
C LEU A 9 12.00 6.29 -16.15
N GLY A 10 13.11 5.85 -16.74
CA GLY A 10 13.19 4.60 -17.47
C GLY A 10 13.20 3.39 -16.55
N GLY A 11 13.08 2.20 -17.14
CA GLY A 11 13.11 0.94 -16.39
C GLY A 11 14.43 0.73 -15.63
N THR A 12 15.54 1.27 -16.14
CA THR A 12 16.87 1.16 -15.53
C THR A 12 16.95 1.94 -14.21
N GLU A 13 16.44 3.17 -14.18
CA GLU A 13 16.46 4.03 -13.00
C GLU A 13 15.62 3.43 -11.87
N ILE A 14 14.42 2.94 -12.20
CA ILE A 14 13.54 2.24 -11.26
C ILE A 14 14.25 1.02 -10.66
N PHE A 15 14.97 0.25 -11.49
CA PHE A 15 15.71 -0.92 -11.03
C PHE A 15 16.84 -0.55 -10.06
N VAL A 16 17.59 0.53 -10.32
CA VAL A 16 18.65 1.01 -9.42
C VAL A 16 18.08 1.46 -8.08
N ILE A 17 16.96 2.21 -8.07
CA ILE A 17 16.29 2.64 -6.84
C ILE A 17 15.82 1.43 -6.03
N LEU A 18 15.17 0.46 -6.69
CA LEU A 18 14.77 -0.80 -6.06
C LEU A 18 15.98 -1.54 -5.48
N PHE A 19 17.09 -1.61 -6.20
CA PHE A 19 18.30 -2.26 -5.73
C PHE A 19 18.86 -1.61 -4.46
N VAL A 20 18.94 -0.28 -4.43
CA VAL A 20 19.38 0.47 -3.25
C VAL A 20 18.43 0.22 -2.05
N ILE A 21 17.12 0.29 -2.26
CA ILE A 21 16.12 -0.02 -1.21
C ILE A 21 16.30 -1.45 -0.70
N LEU A 22 16.52 -2.43 -1.57
CA LEU A 22 16.73 -3.82 -1.19
C LEU A 22 18.05 -4.03 -0.43
N LEU A 23 19.09 -3.24 -0.68
CA LEU A 23 20.33 -3.29 0.10
C LEU A 23 20.15 -2.74 1.52
N PHE A 24 19.43 -1.63 1.67
CA PHE A 24 19.20 -1.01 2.99
C PHE A 24 18.18 -1.79 3.84
N PHE A 25 17.06 -2.18 3.25
CA PHE A 25 15.96 -2.84 3.96
C PHE A 25 16.06 -4.37 3.90
N GLY A 26 16.78 -4.93 2.93
CA GLY A 26 16.84 -6.37 2.69
C GLY A 26 15.66 -6.87 1.84
N ALA A 27 15.93 -7.83 0.95
CA ALA A 27 14.93 -8.38 0.03
C ALA A 27 13.72 -9.05 0.72
N LYS A 28 13.88 -9.48 1.98
CA LYS A 28 12.79 -10.08 2.77
C LYS A 28 11.85 -9.04 3.38
N LYS A 29 12.31 -7.81 3.64
CA LYS A 29 11.48 -6.79 4.31
C LYS A 29 10.44 -6.17 3.40
N LEU A 30 10.73 -6.01 2.11
CA LEU A 30 9.78 -5.42 1.18
C LEU A 30 8.47 -6.26 1.06
N PRO A 31 8.51 -7.60 0.86
CA PRO A 31 7.30 -8.43 0.86
C PRO A 31 6.62 -8.52 2.24
N GLU A 32 7.39 -8.50 3.34
CA GLU A 32 6.87 -8.54 4.70
C GLU A 32 6.04 -7.28 5.01
N LEU A 33 6.56 -6.11 4.66
CA LEU A 33 5.86 -4.82 4.77
C LEU A 33 4.62 -4.79 3.87
N ALA A 34 4.73 -5.23 2.62
CA ALA A 34 3.58 -5.28 1.70
C ALA A 34 2.46 -6.18 2.22
N ARG A 35 2.80 -7.35 2.79
CA ARG A 35 1.83 -8.26 3.42
C ARG A 35 1.20 -7.66 4.66
N GLY A 36 1.98 -7.01 5.51
CA GLY A 36 1.48 -6.32 6.71
C GLY A 36 0.52 -5.20 6.37
N LEU A 37 0.91 -4.32 5.45
CA LEU A 37 0.07 -3.23 4.93
C LEU A 37 -1.20 -3.77 4.26
N GLY A 38 -1.08 -4.82 3.44
CA GLY A 38 -2.24 -5.43 2.77
C GLY A 38 -3.25 -6.01 3.76
N LYS A 39 -2.78 -6.67 4.83
CA LYS A 39 -3.66 -7.15 5.90
C LYS A 39 -4.35 -5.99 6.63
N GLY A 40 -3.59 -4.95 7.02
CA GLY A 40 -4.14 -3.78 7.69
C GLY A 40 -5.19 -3.04 6.85
N ILE A 41 -4.93 -2.85 5.55
CA ILE A 41 -5.90 -2.24 4.63
C ILE A 41 -7.17 -3.10 4.52
N LYS A 42 -7.02 -4.43 4.46
CA LYS A 42 -8.16 -5.35 4.41
C LYS A 42 -9.01 -5.25 5.68
N GLU A 43 -8.39 -5.38 6.85
CA GLU A 43 -9.08 -5.29 8.15
C GLU A 43 -9.77 -3.93 8.32
N PHE A 44 -9.10 -2.83 7.93
CA PHE A 44 -9.69 -1.50 7.95
C PHE A 44 -10.92 -1.39 7.05
N LYS A 45 -10.85 -1.95 5.84
CA LYS A 45 -11.96 -1.96 4.89
C LYS A 45 -13.13 -2.78 5.41
N ASP A 46 -12.87 -3.96 5.96
CA ASP A 46 -13.89 -4.85 6.52
C ASP A 46 -14.62 -4.16 7.67
N ALA A 47 -13.88 -3.59 8.64
CA ALA A 47 -14.46 -2.82 9.75
C ALA A 47 -15.28 -1.61 9.27
N THR A 48 -14.80 -0.88 8.25
CA THR A 48 -15.53 0.26 7.69
C THR A 48 -16.84 -0.17 7.03
N ASN A 49 -16.85 -1.32 6.33
CA ASN A 49 -18.05 -1.86 5.70
C ASN A 49 -19.07 -2.31 6.74
N ASP A 50 -18.64 -3.01 7.79
CA ASP A 50 -19.51 -3.44 8.87
C ASP A 50 -20.18 -2.24 9.55
N VAL A 51 -19.41 -1.18 9.84
CA VAL A 51 -19.95 0.06 10.40
C VAL A 51 -20.98 0.69 9.46
N LYS A 52 -20.67 0.76 8.15
CA LYS A 52 -21.60 1.30 7.15
C LYS A 52 -22.90 0.51 7.07
N GLU A 53 -22.83 -0.82 7.03
CA GLU A 53 -24.00 -1.69 6.98
C GLU A 53 -24.86 -1.57 8.24
N ASN A 54 -24.23 -1.49 9.42
CA ASN A 54 -24.96 -1.28 10.68
C ASN A 54 -25.64 0.08 10.75
N ILE A 55 -24.99 1.15 10.26
CA ILE A 55 -25.59 2.48 10.16
C ILE A 55 -26.76 2.48 9.18
N GLU A 56 -26.62 1.83 8.02
CA GLU A 56 -27.69 1.71 7.01
C GLU A 56 -28.88 0.90 7.55
N LYS A 57 -28.65 -0.17 8.31
CA LYS A 57 -29.71 -0.94 8.98
C LYS A 57 -30.39 -0.12 10.06
N ALA A 58 -29.63 0.59 10.90
CA ALA A 58 -30.19 1.45 11.95
C ALA A 58 -30.99 2.65 11.38
N ALA A 59 -30.54 3.20 10.26
CA ALA A 59 -31.23 4.31 9.58
C ALA A 59 -32.46 3.84 8.78
N LYS A 60 -32.51 2.57 8.38
CA LYS A 60 -33.65 2.03 7.62
C LYS A 60 -34.85 1.67 8.48
N GLY A 61 -34.72 1.55 9.80
CA GLY A 61 -35.84 1.27 10.70
C GLY A 61 -36.51 -0.07 10.37
N ASP A 62 -36.40 -1.06 11.26
CA ASP A 62 -37.35 -2.17 11.23
C ASP A 62 -38.69 -1.62 11.74
N ASP A 63 -39.42 -0.96 10.83
CA ASP A 63 -40.88 -0.76 10.72
C ASP A 63 -41.20 -0.14 9.34
#